data_AF-A0A2H9LJK0-F1
#
_entry.id   AF-A0A2H9LJK0-F1
#
_cell.length_a   1.000
_cell.length_b   1.000
_cell.length_c   1.000
_cell.angle_alpha   90.00
_cell.angle_beta   90.00
_cell.angle_gamma   90.00
#
_symmetry.space_group_name_H-M   'P 1'
#
loop_
_entity.id
_entity.type
_entity.pdbx_description
1 polymer ?
#
loop_
_entity_poly.entity_id
_entity_poly.type
_entity_poly.pdbx_seq_one_letter_code
_entity_poly.pdbx_strand_id
1 'polypeptide(L)' 'MSESRIKRVFSVKKAHETQLRLSKSIIFKDNLPKKVRLVAGVDVAYARGTSIGAAVVLDYDSLELVESEAVCYRT' A
#
# COMPACT_ATOMS: atom_id res chain seq x y z
N MET A 1 1.98 6.04 27.49
CA MET A 1 1.26 4.93 26.85
C MET A 1 2.29 4.12 26.09
N SER A 2 2.53 2.88 26.50
CA SER A 2 3.71 2.10 26.09
C SER A 2 3.53 1.49 24.69
N GLU A 3 4.33 1.93 23.73
CA GLU A 3 4.49 1.27 22.44
C GLU A 3 5.15 -0.10 22.64
N SER A 4 4.35 -1.17 22.65
CA SER A 4 4.90 -2.53 22.63
C SER A 4 5.53 -2.79 21.25
N ARG A 5 6.83 -2.51 21.13
CA ARG A 5 7.64 -2.85 19.94
C ARG A 5 7.86 -4.36 19.86
N ILE A 6 6.88 -5.08 19.33
CA ILE A 6 7.10 -6.45 18.87
C ILE A 6 7.98 -6.34 17.62
N LYS A 7 9.30 -6.47 17.78
CA LYS A 7 10.21 -6.76 16.66
C LYS A 7 9.84 -8.13 16.09
N ARG A 8 8.88 -8.17 15.17
CA ARG A 8 8.65 -9.38 14.36
C ARG A 8 9.87 -9.52 13.47
N VAL A 9 10.75 -10.48 13.78
CA VAL A 9 11.84 -10.85 12.90
C VAL A 9 11.22 -11.32 11.57
N PHE A 10 11.56 -10.64 10.49
CA PHE A 10 11.10 -11.01 9.16
C PHE A 10 11.62 -12.40 8.81
N SER A 11 10.76 -13.22 8.21
CA SER A 11 11.11 -14.59 7.81
C SER A 11 10.82 -14.78 6.33
N VAL A 12 11.87 -14.97 5.53
CA VAL A 12 11.76 -15.22 4.08
C VAL A 12 10.89 -16.43 3.78
N LYS A 13 11.04 -17.54 4.52
CA LYS A 13 10.21 -18.75 4.34
C LYS A 13 8.72 -18.45 4.46
N LYS A 14 8.31 -17.86 5.59
CA LYS A 14 6.92 -17.39 5.83
C LYS A 14 6.43 -16.41 4.76
N ALA A 15 7.27 -15.48 4.32
CA ALA A 15 6.92 -14.54 3.26
C ALA A 15 6.62 -15.27 1.94
N HIS A 16 7.46 -16.21 1.54
CA HIS A 16 7.27 -17.02 0.34
C HIS A 16 6.01 -17.89 0.40
N GLU A 17 5.78 -18.57 1.54
CA GLU A 17 4.55 -19.34 1.76
C GLU A 17 3.30 -18.46 1.68
N THR A 18 3.37 -17.24 2.20
CA THR A 18 2.28 -16.26 2.11
C THR A 18 2.05 -15.80 0.67
N GLN A 19 3.11 -15.51 -0.08
CA GLN A 19 3.03 -15.15 -1.50
C GLN A 19 2.35 -16.25 -2.33
N LEU A 20 2.72 -17.52 -2.13
CA LEU A 20 2.10 -18.67 -2.82
C LEU A 20 0.61 -18.87 -2.47
N ARG A 21 0.22 -18.51 -1.25
CA ARG A 21 -1.18 -18.58 -0.82
C ARG A 21 -2.00 -17.45 -1.44
N LEU A 22 -1.50 -16.21 -1.39
CA LEU A 22 -2.20 -15.03 -1.90
C LEU A 22 -2.25 -14.99 -3.43
N SER A 23 -1.25 -15.53 -4.14
CA SER A 23 -1.25 -15.57 -5.60
C SER A 23 -2.45 -16.31 -6.19
N LYS A 24 -2.99 -17.29 -5.46
CA LYS A 24 -4.19 -18.04 -5.86
C LYS A 24 -5.49 -17.23 -5.76
N SER A 25 -5.45 -16.08 -5.08
CA SER A 25 -6.60 -15.18 -4.91
C SER A 25 -6.60 -14.02 -5.90
N ILE A 26 -5.65 -13.96 -6.83
CA ILE A 26 -5.62 -12.93 -7.88
C ILE A 26 -6.78 -13.15 -8.84
N ILE A 27 -7.53 -12.08 -9.12
CA ILE A 27 -8.65 -12.08 -10.05
C ILE A 27 -8.17 -11.51 -11.40
N PHE A 28 -8.18 -12.33 -12.44
CA PHE A 28 -7.71 -11.98 -13.80
C PHE A 28 -8.82 -11.49 -14.74
N LYS A 29 -9.94 -11.05 -14.18
CA LYS A 29 -11.05 -10.47 -14.94
C LYS A 29 -11.30 -9.04 -14.49
N ASP A 30 -11.74 -8.20 -15.42
CA ASP A 30 -12.16 -6.84 -15.11
C ASP A 30 -13.44 -6.88 -14.26
N ASN A 31 -13.41 -6.21 -13.11
CA ASN A 31 -14.57 -6.01 -12.23
C ASN A 31 -14.78 -4.52 -11.93
N LEU A 32 -14.16 -3.62 -12.71
CA LEU A 32 -14.32 -2.19 -12.52
C LEU A 32 -15.74 -1.76 -12.91
N PRO A 33 -16.27 -0.70 -12.26
CA PRO A 33 -17.53 -0.10 -12.68
C PRO A 33 -17.38 0.51 -14.09
N LYS A 34 -18.51 0.69 -14.79
CA LYS A 34 -18.55 1.31 -16.12
C LYS A 34 -17.90 2.71 -16.17
N LYS A 35 -17.93 3.45 -15.07
CA LYS A 35 -17.26 4.75 -14.92
C LYS A 35 -16.40 4.75 -13.65
N VAL A 36 -15.11 4.99 -13.81
CA VAL A 36 -14.19 5.27 -12.71
C VAL A 36 -14.34 6.76 -12.35
N ARG A 37 -14.51 7.06 -11.06
CA ARG A 37 -14.64 8.44 -10.57
C ARG A 37 -13.39 8.90 -9.84
N LEU A 38 -12.75 7.99 -9.12
CA LEU A 38 -11.59 8.27 -8.30
C LEU A 38 -10.50 7.27 -8.66
N VAL A 39 -9.26 7.75 -8.74
CA VAL A 39 -8.08 6.90 -8.87
C VAL A 39 -7.10 7.21 -7.76
N ALA A 40 -6.47 6.16 -7.23
CA ALA A 40 -5.47 6.30 -6.19
C ALA A 40 -4.08 6.01 -6.75
N GLY A 41 -3.12 6.87 -6.40
CA GLY A 41 -1.69 6.64 -6.56
C GLY A 41 -1.07 6.34 -5.20
N VAL A 42 -0.20 5.34 -5.14
CA VAL A 42 0.59 5.05 -3.93
C VAL A 42 2.07 4.99 -4.28
N ASP A 43 2.91 5.54 -3.42
CA ASP A 43 4.36 5.47 -3.55
C ASP A 43 5.03 5.28 -2.19
N VAL A 44 6.24 4.73 -2.20
CA VAL A 44 7.08 4.56 -1.02
C VAL A 44 8.50 5.05 -1.27
N ALA A 45 9.03 5.81 -0.31
CA ALA A 45 10.42 6.24 -0.29
C ALA A 45 11.14 5.71 0.95
N TYR A 46 12.44 5.48 0.83
CA TYR A 46 13.27 5.01 1.94
C TYR A 46 14.45 5.94 2.14
N ALA A 47 14.62 6.45 3.36
CA ALA A 47 15.72 7.31 3.73
C ALA A 47 16.15 7.06 5.17
N ARG A 48 17.45 6.78 5.38
CA ARG A 48 18.10 6.76 6.71
C ARG A 48 17.34 5.92 7.77
N GLY A 49 16.94 4.70 7.44
CA GLY A 49 16.19 3.82 8.36
C GLY A 49 14.76 4.29 8.64
N THR A 50 14.17 5.03 7.70
CA THR A 50 12.77 5.43 7.70
C THR A 50 12.16 5.02 6.37
N SER A 51 11.01 4.37 6.42
CA SER A 51 10.12 4.19 5.28
C SER A 51 9.05 5.28 5.32
N ILE A 52 8.81 5.92 4.18
CA ILE A 52 7.80 6.95 4.00
C ILE A 52 6.80 6.39 2.99
N GLY A 53 5.55 6.23 3.39
CA GLY A 53 4.46 5.85 2.49
C GLY A 53 3.60 7.06 2.18
N ALA A 54 3.23 7.23 0.91
CA ALA A 54 2.30 8.27 0.48
C ALA A 54 1.17 7.66 -0.35
N ALA A 55 -0.04 8.14 -0.12
CA ALA A 55 -1.22 7.81 -0.91
C ALA A 55 -1.93 9.09 -1.33
N VAL A 56 -2.36 9.17 -2.58
CA VAL A 56 -3.16 10.27 -3.13
C VAL A 56 -4.37 9.71 -3.83
N VAL A 57 -5.51 10.40 -3.72
CA VAL A 57 -6.74 10.12 -4.44
C VAL A 57 -7.05 11.33 -5.31
N LEU A 58 -7.27 11.10 -6.59
CA LEU A 58 -7.62 12.13 -7.57
C LEU A 58 -9.02 11.88 -8.12
N ASP A 59 -9.71 12.95 -8.51
CA ASP A 59 -10.81 12.82 -9.46
C ASP A 59 -10.25 12.34 -10.80
N TYR A 60 -10.88 11.32 -11.39
CA TYR A 60 -10.33 10.67 -12.58
C TYR A 60 -10.42 11.55 -13.83
N ASP A 61 -11.47 12.35 -13.96
CA ASP A 61 -11.72 13.13 -15.17
C ASP A 61 -10.86 14.41 -15.18
N SER A 62 -10.73 15.08 -14.03
CA SER A 62 -9.97 16.35 -13.90
C SER A 62 -8.52 16.18 -13.44
N LEU A 63 -8.18 15.04 -12.82
CA LEU A 63 -6.93 14.80 -12.09
C LEU A 63 -6.69 15.75 -10.92
N GLU A 64 -7.74 16.45 -10.46
CA GLU A 64 -7.65 17.28 -9.27
C GLU A 64 -7.53 16.43 -8.00
N LEU A 65 -6.76 16.96 -7.04
CA LEU A 65 -6.52 16.29 -5.77
C LEU A 65 -7.81 16.26 -4.94
N VAL A 66 -8.23 15.06 -4.55
CA VAL A 66 -9.35 14.84 -3.63
C VAL A 66 -8.84 14.61 -2.22
N GLU A 67 -7.82 13.77 -2.06
CA GLU A 67 -7.23 13.45 -0.75
C GLU A 67 -5.76 13.06 -0.89
N SER A 68 -4.96 13.35 0.15
CA SER A 68 -3.59 12.87 0.27
C SER A 68 -3.23 12.61 1.72
N GLU A 69 -2.46 11.55 1.96
CA GLU A 69 -1.87 11.26 3.27
C GLU A 69 -0.44 10.72 3.10
N ALA A 70 0.45 11.12 4.00
CA ALA A 70 1.81 10.61 4.06
C ALA A 70 2.20 10.20 5.49
N VAL A 71 2.78 9.02 5.64
CA VAL A 71 3.16 8.45 6.93
C VAL A 71 4.63 8.06 6.92
N CYS A 72 5.34 8.45 7.99
CA CYS A 72 6.72 8.06 8.23
C CYS A 72 6.78 6.96 9.30
N TYR A 73 7.48 5.88 8.99
CA TYR A 73 7.72 4.78 9.92
C TYR A 73 9.21 4.45 10.02
N ARG A 74 9.71 4.31 11.25
CA ARG A 74 11.12 3.99 11.51
C ARG A 74 11.34 2.49 11.35
N THR A 75 12.21 2.11 10.41
CA THR A 75 12.46 0.72 10.01
C THR A 75 13.66 0.10 10.73
#